data_AF-A0A7R6XVG7-F1
#
_entry.id   AF-A0A7R6XVG7-F1
#
_cell.length_a   1.000
_cell.length_b   1.000
_cell.length_c   1.000
_cell.angle_alpha   90.00
_cell.angle_beta   90.00
_cell.angle_gamma   90.00
#
_symmetry.space_group_name_H-M   'P 1'
#
loop_
_entity.id
_entity.type
_entity.pdbx_description
1 polymer ?
#
loop_
_entity_poly.entity_id
_entity_poly.type
_entity_poly.pdbx_seq_one_letter_code
_entity_poly.pdbx_strand_id
1 'polypeptide(L)'
;MTLEQPLTVLIANIYLTGRSGTEIVTREVAFALMRAGHRPIVYAPELGPIAQELQARGIAVTSDISTIAADVDIIHGNHTQVTAIAAARFPNAPVLYFAHDFVAWHSAPPLLANVWKYVAVDDTLTERLQFEAGIPADRIVTLLNAVDTDRFAPGPPLPARPRRALAFAKNVQHLNAVRAACEARGIELDVIGASVGNVASEPETLLPQYDLAFASGLSALEAMACGRAVIVCDGRGLAGMARSDNWGAWRRRNFGLRVLQRRLLPEAIAAEIDRYDAADAAEVSRRTRQEASMSKWLDACLSLYGEAISQYRAAPPVRHELNLSLARHMQTWLPKPGPIWPWMKEREDLLTRLARLPAELEPVKAGEPVSLALADEPERFVRLTGFGAVETWGVWTDGELAMVEFKIGWGPAPTSLRLVLEPFLHEHRSEVAAELFINGMRIERRIFGGRQDWEVALSSEAALARNFTVGLRIENPASPQQLGLSSDERRLGLGLRLIELGK
;
A
#
# COMPACT_ATOMS: atom_id res chain seq x y z
N MET A 1 34.72 -11.34 7.39
CA MET A 1 35.89 -10.45 7.49
C MET A 1 35.57 -9.40 8.53
N THR A 2 36.26 -9.38 9.67
CA THR A 2 36.18 -8.27 10.61
C THR A 2 36.96 -7.11 9.99
N LEU A 3 36.26 -6.04 9.60
CA LEU A 3 36.93 -4.81 9.16
C LEU A 3 37.72 -4.25 10.36
N GLU A 4 39.01 -4.00 10.18
CA GLU A 4 39.93 -3.60 11.28
C GLU A 4 39.59 -2.24 11.91
N GLN A 5 38.77 -1.41 11.25
CA GLN A 5 38.37 -0.09 11.73
C GLN A 5 36.86 0.15 11.58
N PRO A 6 36.24 0.87 12.54
CA PRO A 6 34.85 1.33 12.42
C PRO A 6 34.62 2.16 11.15
N LEU A 7 33.79 1.66 10.24
CA LEU A 7 33.31 2.43 9.08
C LEU A 7 32.37 3.57 9.47
N THR A 8 32.49 4.71 8.80
CA THR A 8 31.48 5.76 8.73
C THR A 8 30.58 5.54 7.52
N VAL A 9 29.33 5.15 7.76
CA VAL A 9 28.38 4.73 6.72
C VAL A 9 27.28 5.78 6.59
N LEU A 10 27.18 6.42 5.44
CA LEU A 10 26.09 7.35 5.14
C LEU A 10 24.91 6.60 4.50
N ILE A 11 23.77 6.54 5.18
CA ILE A 11 22.54 5.93 4.68
C ILE A 11 21.62 7.03 4.14
N ALA A 12 21.36 7.04 2.84
CA ALA A 12 20.52 8.03 2.19
C ALA A 12 19.13 7.45 1.87
N ASN A 13 18.08 8.01 2.47
CA ASN A 13 16.69 7.63 2.24
C ASN A 13 15.83 8.83 1.87
N ILE A 14 14.77 8.63 1.06
CA ILE A 14 14.02 9.75 0.51
C ILE A 14 13.23 10.52 1.57
N TYR A 15 12.63 9.83 2.55
CA TYR A 15 11.92 10.41 3.68
C TYR A 15 12.06 9.51 4.92
N LEU A 16 11.81 10.06 6.12
CA LEU A 16 11.67 9.32 7.39
C LEU A 16 10.38 9.71 8.14
N THR A 17 9.36 10.11 7.39
CA THR A 17 8.10 10.71 7.89
C THR A 17 7.04 9.68 8.29
N GLY A 18 7.20 8.43 7.88
CA GLY A 18 6.24 7.34 8.09
C GLY A 18 6.91 6.07 8.61
N ARG A 19 6.37 4.93 8.17
CA ARG A 19 6.86 3.57 8.49
C ARG A 19 6.78 2.68 7.25
N SER A 20 7.19 3.21 6.09
CA SER A 20 7.30 2.41 4.87
C SER A 20 8.41 1.37 4.99
N GLY A 21 8.42 0.39 4.07
CA GLY A 21 9.41 -0.70 4.10
C GLY A 21 10.85 -0.19 4.08
N THR A 22 11.16 0.82 3.26
CA THR A 22 12.52 1.40 3.17
C THR A 22 12.92 2.20 4.41
N GLU A 23 11.96 2.83 5.10
CA GLU A 23 12.22 3.54 6.36
C GLU A 23 12.55 2.54 7.48
N ILE A 24 11.79 1.44 7.55
CA ILE A 24 12.09 0.34 8.47
C ILE A 24 13.45 -0.28 8.15
N VAL A 25 13.75 -0.58 6.88
CA VAL A 25 15.07 -1.10 6.50
C VAL A 25 16.17 -0.11 6.87
N THR A 26 16.00 1.19 6.60
CA THR A 26 16.97 2.23 6.99
C THR A 26 17.24 2.20 8.49
N ARG A 27 16.19 2.11 9.30
CA ARG A 27 16.28 1.98 10.76
C ARG A 27 17.05 0.72 11.17
N GLU A 28 16.66 -0.45 10.66
CA GLU A 28 17.29 -1.72 11.02
C GLU A 28 18.77 -1.75 10.65
N VAL A 29 19.13 -1.27 9.46
CA VAL A 29 20.52 -1.19 8.99
C VAL A 29 21.33 -0.26 9.88
N ALA A 30 20.79 0.91 10.23
CA ALA A 30 21.47 1.85 11.11
C ALA A 30 21.70 1.25 12.51
N PHE A 31 20.71 0.58 13.09
CA PHE A 31 20.89 -0.10 14.38
C PHE A 31 21.87 -1.28 14.29
N ALA A 32 21.80 -2.09 13.24
CA ALA A 32 22.71 -3.21 13.03
C ALA A 32 24.17 -2.74 12.92
N LEU A 33 24.42 -1.69 12.15
CA LEU A 33 25.74 -1.06 12.02
C LEU A 33 26.25 -0.51 13.37
N MET A 34 25.41 0.23 14.09
CA MET A 34 25.75 0.77 15.41
C MET A 34 26.09 -0.35 16.40
N ARG A 35 25.29 -1.43 16.46
CA ARG A 35 25.55 -2.59 17.33
C ARG A 35 26.86 -3.31 16.98
N ALA A 36 27.23 -3.33 15.70
CA ALA A 36 28.50 -3.88 15.23
C ALA A 36 29.70 -2.92 15.44
N GLY A 37 29.50 -1.75 16.04
CA GLY A 37 30.55 -0.79 16.35
C GLY A 37 30.90 0.17 15.20
N HIS A 38 30.10 0.22 14.14
CA HIS A 38 30.24 1.20 13.05
C HIS A 38 29.51 2.51 13.35
N ARG A 39 29.76 3.53 12.53
CA ARG A 39 29.23 4.90 12.69
C ARG A 39 28.22 5.21 11.57
N PRO A 40 26.94 4.82 11.72
CA PRO A 40 25.90 5.19 10.77
C PRO A 40 25.55 6.67 10.89
N ILE A 41 25.37 7.32 9.75
CA ILE A 41 24.76 8.66 9.61
C ILE A 41 23.57 8.49 8.68
N VAL A 42 22.40 8.98 9.05
CA VAL A 42 21.20 8.89 8.20
C VAL A 42 20.88 10.28 7.62
N TYR A 43 20.75 10.33 6.29
CA TYR A 43 20.34 11.51 5.55
C TYR A 43 18.97 11.29 4.91
N ALA A 44 18.03 12.19 5.21
CA ALA A 44 16.73 12.25 4.55
C ALA A 44 16.18 13.69 4.53
N PRO A 45 15.77 14.23 3.36
CA PRO A 45 15.21 15.58 3.24
C PRO A 45 14.06 15.89 4.20
N GLU A 46 13.20 14.91 4.49
CA GLU A 46 12.13 15.05 5.48
C GLU A 46 12.30 14.04 6.61
N LEU A 47 12.24 14.54 7.85
CA LEU A 47 12.43 13.78 9.07
C LEU A 47 11.10 13.56 9.79
N GLY A 48 11.01 12.47 10.54
CA GLY A 48 9.81 12.13 11.30
C GLY A 48 10.08 11.06 12.36
N PRO A 49 9.09 10.21 12.69
CA PRO A 49 9.18 9.29 13.83
C PRO A 49 10.40 8.37 13.80
N ILE A 50 10.78 7.86 12.62
CA ILE A 50 11.97 6.99 12.50
C ILE A 50 13.26 7.76 12.76
N ALA A 51 13.35 9.03 12.32
CA ALA A 51 14.49 9.88 12.64
C ALA A 51 14.64 10.10 14.15
N GLN A 52 13.51 10.33 14.85
CA GLN A 52 13.48 10.50 16.31
C GLN A 52 13.93 9.22 17.03
N GLU A 53 13.48 8.04 16.60
CA GLU A 53 13.93 6.76 17.16
C GLU A 53 15.44 6.55 17.00
N LEU A 54 15.99 6.88 15.83
CA LEU A 54 17.42 6.78 15.56
C LEU A 54 18.23 7.74 16.46
N GLN A 55 17.80 9.00 16.54
CA GLN A 55 18.43 10.02 17.39
C GLN A 55 18.38 9.64 18.88
N ALA A 56 17.27 9.07 19.35
CA ALA A 56 17.12 8.60 20.73
C ALA A 56 18.12 7.49 21.11
N ARG A 57 18.75 6.84 20.13
CA ARG A 57 19.80 5.84 20.32
C ARG A 57 21.20 6.36 19.99
N GLY A 58 21.34 7.67 19.77
CA GLY A 58 22.63 8.32 19.49
C GLY A 58 23.10 8.22 18.04
N ILE A 59 22.24 7.80 17.10
CA ILE A 59 22.57 7.79 15.67
C ILE A 59 22.35 9.18 15.10
N ALA A 60 23.33 9.71 14.36
CA ALA A 60 23.24 11.02 13.74
C ALA A 60 22.24 10.99 12.58
N VAL A 61 21.28 11.93 12.57
CA VAL A 61 20.30 12.08 11.49
C VAL A 61 20.24 13.55 11.06
N THR A 62 20.27 13.81 9.75
CA THR A 62 20.21 15.17 9.19
C THR A 62 19.33 15.24 7.95
N SER A 63 18.67 16.38 7.75
CA SER A 63 17.98 16.73 6.50
C SER A 63 18.80 17.63 5.58
N ASP A 64 19.95 18.13 6.08
CA ASP A 64 20.89 18.93 5.31
C ASP A 64 22.21 18.16 5.18
N ILE A 65 22.52 17.75 3.95
CA ILE A 65 23.75 17.00 3.66
C ILE A 65 25.01 17.83 3.93
N SER A 66 24.91 19.16 3.91
CA SER A 66 26.06 20.05 4.08
C SER A 66 26.58 20.09 5.51
N THR A 67 25.75 19.74 6.50
CA THR A 67 26.11 19.75 7.94
C THR A 67 26.99 18.58 8.35
N ILE A 68 27.11 17.55 7.51
CA ILE A 68 27.99 16.41 7.76
C ILE A 68 29.44 16.86 7.53
N ALA A 69 30.16 17.04 8.64
CA ALA A 69 31.57 17.47 8.65
C ALA A 69 32.57 16.31 8.68
N ALA A 70 32.10 15.07 8.86
CA ALA A 70 32.95 13.87 8.86
C ALA A 70 33.20 13.37 7.44
N ASP A 71 34.34 12.70 7.25
CA ASP A 71 34.56 11.87 6.06
C ASP A 71 33.63 10.65 6.11
N VAL A 72 33.14 10.26 4.93
CA VAL A 72 32.26 9.10 4.74
C VAL A 72 33.06 8.02 4.03
N ASP A 73 33.13 6.82 4.62
CA ASP A 73 33.83 5.68 4.01
C ASP A 73 32.99 5.07 2.88
N ILE A 74 31.67 5.06 3.02
CA ILE A 74 30.75 4.43 2.08
C ILE A 74 29.34 5.00 2.16
N ILE A 75 28.67 5.06 1.02
CA ILE A 75 27.28 5.49 0.91
C ILE A 75 26.37 4.28 0.64
N HIS A 76 25.39 4.08 1.51
CA HIS A 76 24.26 3.18 1.33
C HIS A 76 23.07 3.98 0.79
N GLY A 77 22.82 3.90 -0.51
CA GLY A 77 21.77 4.68 -1.17
C GLY A 77 20.50 3.89 -1.41
N ASN A 78 19.37 4.30 -0.84
CA ASN A 78 18.08 3.60 -1.03
C ASN A 78 17.23 4.19 -2.17
N HIS A 79 17.43 5.46 -2.50
CA HIS A 79 16.57 6.20 -3.44
C HIS A 79 17.36 7.16 -4.32
N THR A 80 16.91 7.38 -5.55
CA THR A 80 17.69 7.97 -6.64
C THR A 80 18.28 9.33 -6.31
N GLN A 81 17.43 10.28 -5.89
CA GLN A 81 17.82 11.69 -5.72
C GLN A 81 18.72 11.89 -4.52
N VAL A 82 18.33 11.34 -3.36
CA VAL A 82 19.13 11.45 -2.13
C VAL A 82 20.47 10.75 -2.23
N THR A 83 20.54 9.65 -2.98
CA THR A 83 21.80 8.97 -3.28
C THR A 83 22.69 9.84 -4.16
N ALA A 84 22.14 10.50 -5.18
CA ALA A 84 22.90 11.40 -6.03
C ALA A 84 23.42 12.64 -5.28
N ILE A 85 22.62 13.19 -4.38
CA ILE A 85 23.05 14.29 -3.49
C ILE A 85 24.20 13.84 -2.59
N ALA A 86 24.08 12.68 -1.93
CA ALA A 86 25.14 12.11 -1.11
C ALA A 86 26.42 11.85 -1.93
N ALA A 87 26.28 11.26 -3.11
CA ALA A 87 27.39 10.97 -4.02
C ALA A 87 28.09 12.24 -4.52
N ALA A 88 27.35 13.34 -4.73
CA ALA A 88 27.91 14.63 -5.11
C ALA A 88 28.65 15.31 -3.95
N ARG A 89 28.12 15.22 -2.72
CA ARG A 89 28.75 15.79 -1.52
C ARG A 89 30.00 15.02 -1.09
N PHE A 90 30.01 13.70 -1.27
CA PHE A 90 31.09 12.80 -0.88
C PHE A 90 31.62 12.01 -2.08
N PRO A 91 32.26 12.69 -3.07
CA PRO A 91 32.71 12.05 -4.30
C PRO A 91 33.86 11.06 -4.09
N ASN A 92 34.49 11.04 -2.92
CA ASN A 92 35.56 10.10 -2.59
C ASN A 92 35.05 8.81 -1.91
N ALA A 93 33.75 8.72 -1.65
CA ALA A 93 33.12 7.53 -1.09
C ALA A 93 32.46 6.71 -2.22
N PRO A 94 32.70 5.39 -2.31
CA PRO A 94 31.90 4.53 -3.16
C PRO A 94 30.45 4.46 -2.68
N VAL A 95 29.54 4.25 -3.63
CA VAL A 95 28.12 4.08 -3.38
C VAL A 95 27.71 2.63 -3.66
N LEU A 96 26.97 2.02 -2.75
CA LEU A 96 26.12 0.86 -3.04
C LEU A 96 24.69 1.34 -3.10
N TYR A 97 24.06 1.16 -4.26
CA TYR A 97 22.65 1.51 -4.44
C TYR A 97 21.77 0.29 -4.19
N PHE A 98 20.89 0.36 -3.20
CA PHE A 98 19.94 -0.69 -2.86
C PHE A 98 18.61 -0.44 -3.57
N ALA A 99 18.26 -1.32 -4.50
CA ALA A 99 16.97 -1.33 -5.16
C ALA A 99 15.96 -2.05 -4.27
N HIS A 100 14.89 -1.34 -3.87
CA HIS A 100 13.85 -1.85 -2.97
C HIS A 100 12.47 -1.99 -3.61
N ASP A 101 12.20 -1.21 -4.66
CA ASP A 101 10.88 -1.14 -5.30
C ASP A 101 11.00 -1.33 -6.81
N PHE A 102 9.99 -1.95 -7.42
CA PHE A 102 9.98 -2.25 -8.85
C PHE A 102 9.32 -1.15 -9.70
N VAL A 103 8.37 -0.40 -9.14
CA VAL A 103 7.50 0.52 -9.88
C VAL A 103 7.80 1.98 -9.54
N ALA A 104 8.17 2.27 -8.29
CA ALA A 104 8.39 3.62 -7.83
C ALA A 104 9.50 4.31 -8.61
N TRP A 105 9.19 5.47 -9.16
CA TRP A 105 10.10 6.23 -10.01
C TRP A 105 11.31 6.75 -9.24
N HIS A 106 11.12 7.08 -7.96
CA HIS A 106 12.20 7.51 -7.06
C HIS A 106 13.10 6.35 -6.61
N SER A 107 12.81 5.13 -7.07
CA SER A 107 13.63 3.92 -6.91
C SER A 107 14.31 3.51 -8.23
N ALA A 108 14.46 4.45 -9.18
CA ALA A 108 15.26 4.24 -10.38
C ALA A 108 16.77 4.24 -10.04
N PRO A 109 17.57 3.30 -10.54
CA PRO A 109 18.99 3.26 -10.19
C PRO A 109 19.75 4.49 -10.73
N PRO A 110 20.47 5.25 -9.88
CA PRO A 110 21.31 6.35 -10.35
C PRO A 110 22.52 5.81 -11.12
N LEU A 111 22.74 6.31 -12.33
CA LEU A 111 23.88 5.93 -13.19
C LEU A 111 25.08 6.86 -12.96
N LEU A 112 25.58 6.91 -11.71
CA LEU A 112 26.73 7.74 -11.34
C LEU A 112 28.02 6.92 -11.36
N ALA A 113 29.14 7.56 -11.70
CA ALA A 113 30.43 6.89 -11.85
C ALA A 113 30.97 6.30 -10.53
N ASN A 114 30.56 6.85 -9.37
CA ASN A 114 30.91 6.30 -8.06
C ASN A 114 29.90 5.32 -7.48
N VAL A 115 28.83 4.94 -8.20
CA VAL A 115 28.05 3.76 -7.84
C VAL A 115 28.84 2.52 -8.20
N TRP A 116 29.31 1.78 -7.20
CA TRP A 116 30.13 0.61 -7.43
C TRP A 116 29.27 -0.62 -7.76
N LYS A 117 28.27 -0.91 -6.90
CA LYS A 117 27.30 -2.00 -7.11
C LYS A 117 25.86 -1.54 -6.94
N TYR A 118 24.99 -2.25 -7.64
CA TYR A 118 23.56 -2.19 -7.48
C TYR A 118 23.11 -3.46 -6.76
N VAL A 119 22.55 -3.27 -5.57
CA VAL A 119 22.13 -4.36 -4.70
C VAL A 119 20.62 -4.53 -4.85
N ALA A 120 20.19 -5.69 -5.34
CA ALA A 120 18.79 -6.06 -5.43
C ALA A 120 18.35 -6.88 -4.22
N VAL A 121 17.20 -6.55 -3.64
CA VAL A 121 16.64 -7.30 -2.49
C VAL A 121 15.85 -8.55 -2.88
N ASP A 122 15.68 -8.81 -4.18
CA ASP A 122 15.10 -10.02 -4.75
C ASP A 122 15.45 -10.20 -6.23
N ASP A 123 15.13 -11.36 -6.79
CA ASP A 123 15.39 -11.70 -8.19
C ASP A 123 14.59 -10.84 -9.18
N THR A 124 13.45 -10.30 -8.77
CA THR A 124 12.63 -9.39 -9.59
C THR A 124 13.34 -8.07 -9.80
N LEU A 125 14.01 -7.56 -8.77
CA LEU A 125 14.80 -6.35 -8.84
C LEU A 125 16.14 -6.59 -9.54
N THR A 126 16.74 -7.78 -9.42
CA THR A 126 17.89 -8.16 -10.25
C THR A 126 17.56 -8.07 -11.74
N GLU A 127 16.43 -8.65 -12.17
CA GLU A 127 15.97 -8.59 -13.55
C GLU A 127 15.65 -7.15 -14.00
N ARG A 128 15.01 -6.34 -13.14
CA ARG A 128 14.74 -4.92 -13.44
C ARG A 128 16.03 -4.15 -13.69
N LEU A 129 17.01 -4.29 -12.80
CA LEU A 129 18.30 -3.62 -12.92
C LEU A 129 19.02 -4.03 -14.21
N GLN A 130 18.98 -5.30 -14.56
CA GLN A 130 19.66 -5.81 -15.75
C GLN A 130 18.94 -5.44 -17.06
N PHE A 131 17.65 -5.72 -17.15
CA PHE A 131 16.91 -5.66 -18.42
C PHE A 131 16.27 -4.30 -18.69
N GLU A 132 15.78 -3.59 -17.68
CA GLU A 132 15.15 -2.27 -17.87
C GLU A 132 16.18 -1.14 -17.71
N ALA A 133 17.04 -1.23 -16.70
CA ALA A 133 18.06 -0.20 -16.45
C ALA A 133 19.38 -0.42 -17.20
N GLY A 134 19.55 -1.57 -17.86
CA GLY A 134 20.74 -1.87 -18.67
C GLY A 134 22.03 -2.01 -17.86
N ILE A 135 21.93 -2.37 -16.57
CA ILE A 135 23.08 -2.47 -15.69
C ILE A 135 23.80 -3.82 -15.95
N PRO A 136 25.13 -3.81 -16.18
CA PRO A 136 25.91 -5.02 -16.35
C PRO A 136 25.77 -5.99 -15.17
N ALA A 137 25.66 -7.29 -15.45
CA ALA A 137 25.42 -8.32 -14.44
C ALA A 137 26.52 -8.39 -13.37
N ASP A 138 27.77 -8.11 -13.76
CA ASP A 138 28.91 -8.02 -12.84
C ASP A 138 28.84 -6.80 -11.91
N ARG A 139 27.95 -5.84 -12.15
CA ARG A 139 27.65 -4.72 -11.25
C ARG A 139 26.42 -4.93 -10.37
N ILE A 140 25.71 -6.06 -10.54
CA ILE A 140 24.51 -6.38 -9.77
C ILE A 140 24.84 -7.47 -8.74
N VAL A 141 24.37 -7.28 -7.51
CA VAL A 141 24.45 -8.30 -6.44
C VAL A 141 23.06 -8.47 -5.85
N THR A 142 22.64 -9.71 -5.61
CA THR A 142 21.40 -9.99 -4.90
C THR A 142 21.70 -10.17 -3.42
N LEU A 143 21.20 -9.26 -2.58
CA LEU A 143 21.26 -9.37 -1.12
C LEU A 143 19.83 -9.26 -0.57
N LEU A 144 19.24 -10.43 -0.30
CA LEU A 144 17.82 -10.53 0.03
C LEU A 144 17.51 -9.87 1.38
N ASN A 145 16.31 -9.27 1.51
CA ASN A 145 15.87 -8.65 2.77
C ASN A 145 15.99 -9.58 3.97
N ALA A 146 16.28 -9.01 5.13
CA ALA A 146 16.47 -9.72 6.39
C ALA A 146 15.54 -9.18 7.48
N VAL A 147 15.43 -9.94 8.56
CA VAL A 147 14.65 -9.61 9.75
C VAL A 147 15.57 -9.63 10.97
N ASP A 148 15.40 -8.65 11.87
CA ASP A 148 16.07 -8.65 13.17
C ASP A 148 15.44 -9.73 14.05
N THR A 149 16.07 -10.90 14.07
CA THR A 149 15.58 -12.08 14.79
C THR A 149 15.62 -11.94 16.30
N ASP A 150 16.40 -11.00 16.82
CA ASP A 150 16.46 -10.71 18.26
C ASP A 150 15.28 -9.83 18.67
N ARG A 151 14.90 -8.89 17.79
CA ARG A 151 13.69 -8.07 17.96
C ARG A 151 12.41 -8.89 17.76
N PHE A 152 12.32 -9.65 16.67
CA PHE A 152 11.15 -10.48 16.34
C PHE A 152 11.31 -11.88 16.93
N ALA A 153 11.10 -11.98 18.25
CA ALA A 153 11.20 -13.22 18.99
C ALA A 153 10.01 -14.17 18.70
N PRO A 154 10.21 -15.50 18.77
CA PRO A 154 9.11 -16.47 18.61
C PRO A 154 8.01 -16.29 19.67
N GLY A 155 6.76 -16.35 19.23
CA GLY A 155 5.60 -16.40 20.12
C GLY A 155 5.30 -17.81 20.68
N PRO A 156 4.19 -17.98 21.41
CA PRO A 156 3.76 -19.27 21.93
C PRO A 156 3.52 -20.30 20.81
N PRO A 157 3.60 -21.61 21.10
CA PRO A 157 3.30 -22.67 20.14
C PRO A 157 1.94 -22.47 19.47
N LEU A 158 1.90 -22.71 18.17
CA LEU A 158 0.69 -22.55 17.37
C LEU A 158 -0.35 -23.63 17.71
N PRO A 159 -1.65 -23.28 17.79
CA PRO A 159 -2.72 -24.26 18.00
C PRO A 159 -2.94 -25.16 16.78
N ALA A 160 -3.67 -26.27 16.94
CA ALA A 160 -4.01 -27.18 15.84
C ALA A 160 -4.88 -26.52 14.74
N ARG A 161 -5.63 -25.47 15.09
CA ARG A 161 -6.39 -24.62 14.17
C ARG A 161 -6.22 -23.16 14.57
N PRO A 162 -6.04 -22.23 13.61
CA PRO A 162 -5.89 -20.82 13.92
C PRO A 162 -7.20 -20.25 14.48
N ARG A 163 -7.10 -19.37 15.48
CA ARG A 163 -8.24 -18.69 16.10
C ARG A 163 -8.15 -17.18 15.95
N ARG A 164 -6.94 -16.63 15.92
CA ARG A 164 -6.70 -15.19 15.76
C ARG A 164 -5.76 -14.93 14.60
N ALA A 165 -6.11 -13.98 13.75
CA ALA A 165 -5.32 -13.55 12.61
C ALA A 165 -5.07 -12.04 12.59
N LEU A 166 -3.93 -11.65 12.00
CA LEU A 166 -3.56 -10.26 11.79
C LEU A 166 -3.31 -10.00 10.30
N ALA A 167 -3.96 -8.98 9.74
CA ALA A 167 -3.68 -8.52 8.37
C ALA A 167 -2.86 -7.23 8.34
N PHE A 168 -1.77 -7.23 7.58
CA PHE A 168 -0.99 -6.03 7.27
C PHE A 168 -1.56 -5.32 6.04
N ALA A 169 -2.34 -4.29 6.28
CA ALA A 169 -2.93 -3.42 5.27
C ALA A 169 -1.94 -2.36 4.77
N LYS A 170 -1.14 -2.72 3.76
CA LYS A 170 -0.41 -1.72 2.93
C LYS A 170 -1.36 -0.97 2.00
N ASN A 171 -2.49 -1.60 1.71
CA ASN A 171 -3.55 -1.19 0.83
C ASN A 171 -4.83 -1.94 1.25
N VAL A 172 -5.98 -1.59 0.67
CA VAL A 172 -7.30 -2.05 1.18
C VAL A 172 -7.95 -3.15 0.34
N GLN A 173 -7.46 -3.41 -0.88
CA GLN A 173 -8.14 -4.25 -1.88
C GLN A 173 -8.31 -5.72 -1.46
N HIS A 174 -7.45 -6.24 -0.56
CA HIS A 174 -7.52 -7.62 -0.09
C HIS A 174 -8.39 -7.80 1.16
N LEU A 175 -8.70 -6.72 1.88
CA LEU A 175 -9.26 -6.81 3.24
C LEU A 175 -10.65 -7.44 3.29
N ASN A 176 -11.51 -7.14 2.31
CA ASN A 176 -12.86 -7.71 2.26
C ASN A 176 -12.82 -9.24 2.09
N ALA A 177 -11.95 -9.72 1.20
CA ALA A 177 -11.80 -11.15 0.95
C ALA A 177 -11.19 -11.88 2.16
N VAL A 178 -10.21 -11.26 2.83
CA VAL A 178 -9.62 -11.81 4.07
C VAL A 178 -10.66 -11.87 5.18
N ARG A 179 -11.44 -10.80 5.42
CA ARG A 179 -12.51 -10.76 6.42
C ARG A 179 -13.51 -11.89 6.21
N ALA A 180 -14.04 -12.01 5.00
CA ALA A 180 -15.00 -13.06 4.66
C ALA A 180 -14.44 -14.48 4.85
N ALA A 181 -13.18 -14.71 4.47
CA ALA A 181 -12.54 -16.02 4.64
C ALA A 181 -12.30 -16.39 6.11
N CYS A 182 -11.90 -15.42 6.94
CA CYS A 182 -11.71 -15.59 8.38
C CYS A 182 -13.05 -15.84 9.10
N GLU A 183 -14.08 -15.04 8.79
CA GLU A 183 -15.43 -15.18 9.37
C GLU A 183 -16.00 -16.57 9.10
N ALA A 184 -15.90 -17.05 7.86
CA ALA A 184 -16.34 -18.40 7.48
C ALA A 184 -15.63 -19.54 8.23
N ARG A 185 -14.51 -19.26 8.91
CA ARG A 185 -13.72 -20.22 9.70
C ARG A 185 -13.71 -19.93 11.20
N GLY A 186 -14.49 -18.94 11.64
CA GLY A 186 -14.53 -18.52 13.04
C GLY A 186 -13.19 -17.98 13.55
N ILE A 187 -12.42 -17.33 12.67
CA ILE A 187 -11.13 -16.71 13.00
C ILE A 187 -11.35 -15.23 13.27
N GLU A 188 -10.97 -14.76 14.45
CA GLU A 188 -10.94 -13.34 14.79
C GLU A 188 -9.85 -12.64 13.96
N LEU A 189 -10.18 -11.52 13.30
CA LEU A 189 -9.25 -10.79 12.44
C LEU A 189 -9.05 -9.36 12.92
N ASP A 190 -7.81 -9.05 13.27
CA ASP A 190 -7.33 -7.68 13.45
C ASP A 190 -6.63 -7.17 12.18
N VAL A 191 -6.68 -5.85 11.96
CA VAL A 191 -6.05 -5.21 10.79
C VAL A 191 -5.22 -4.02 11.24
N ILE A 192 -3.96 -3.99 10.81
CA ILE A 192 -3.03 -2.89 11.04
C ILE A 192 -2.45 -2.40 9.71
N GLY A 193 -2.06 -1.12 9.65
CA GLY A 193 -1.38 -0.53 8.52
C GLY A 193 -1.84 0.89 8.23
N ALA A 194 -1.00 1.63 7.50
CA ALA A 194 -1.26 3.03 7.18
C ALA A 194 -2.55 3.22 6.38
N SER A 195 -2.93 2.26 5.52
CA SER A 195 -4.13 2.38 4.68
C SER A 195 -5.45 2.26 5.46
N VAL A 196 -5.39 1.88 6.74
CA VAL A 196 -6.55 1.80 7.64
C VAL A 196 -6.41 2.71 8.86
N GLY A 197 -5.40 3.60 8.87
CA GLY A 197 -5.15 4.54 9.97
C GLY A 197 -4.73 3.89 11.30
N ASN A 198 -4.38 2.60 11.29
CA ASN A 198 -4.01 1.86 12.50
C ASN A 198 -2.56 1.35 12.40
N VAL A 199 -1.59 2.22 12.61
CA VAL A 199 -0.16 1.89 12.45
C VAL A 199 0.42 1.36 13.76
N ALA A 200 0.94 0.13 13.74
CA ALA A 200 1.66 -0.43 14.88
C ALA A 200 3.11 0.07 14.93
N SER A 201 3.53 0.62 16.07
CA SER A 201 4.92 1.05 16.31
C SER A 201 5.86 -0.11 16.67
N GLU A 202 5.31 -1.14 17.31
CA GLU A 202 6.05 -2.28 17.85
C GLU A 202 5.42 -3.61 17.36
N PRO A 203 5.44 -3.90 16.05
CA PRO A 203 4.87 -5.14 15.52
C PRO A 203 5.46 -6.41 16.15
N GLU A 204 6.68 -6.35 16.67
CA GLU A 204 7.36 -7.45 17.36
C GLU A 204 6.67 -7.89 18.67
N THR A 205 5.94 -7.00 19.34
CA THR A 205 5.17 -7.34 20.56
C THR A 205 3.76 -7.82 20.22
N LEU A 206 3.25 -7.40 19.07
CA LEU A 206 1.92 -7.70 18.57
C LEU A 206 1.86 -9.06 17.89
N LEU A 207 2.77 -9.33 16.95
CA LEU A 207 2.81 -10.54 16.13
C LEU A 207 2.73 -11.86 16.94
N PRO A 208 3.42 -12.03 18.08
CA PRO A 208 3.32 -13.23 18.91
C PRO A 208 1.90 -13.59 19.38
N GLN A 209 0.97 -12.63 19.38
CA GLN A 209 -0.39 -12.82 19.92
C GLN A 209 -1.37 -13.46 18.92
N TYR A 210 -0.92 -13.69 17.69
CA TYR A 210 -1.73 -14.25 16.61
C TYR A 210 -1.27 -15.66 16.25
N ASP A 211 -2.13 -16.39 15.54
CA ASP A 211 -1.81 -17.73 15.01
C ASP A 211 -1.46 -17.64 13.51
N LEU A 212 -2.11 -16.72 12.81
CA LEU A 212 -2.04 -16.55 11.36
C LEU A 212 -1.82 -15.07 11.01
N ALA A 213 -0.98 -14.79 10.02
CA ALA A 213 -0.80 -13.44 9.48
C ALA A 213 -1.06 -13.40 7.97
N PHE A 214 -1.68 -12.32 7.51
CA PHE A 214 -1.82 -11.97 6.10
C PHE A 214 -0.85 -10.83 5.80
N ALA A 215 0.24 -11.12 5.10
CA ALA A 215 1.33 -10.16 4.91
C ALA A 215 2.12 -10.43 3.62
N SER A 216 2.94 -9.46 3.19
CA SER A 216 3.84 -9.60 2.05
C SER A 216 5.20 -8.94 2.32
N GLY A 217 6.25 -9.34 1.61
CA GLY A 217 7.56 -8.71 1.75
C GLY A 217 8.16 -8.87 3.14
N LEU A 218 8.74 -7.77 3.66
CA LEU A 218 9.36 -7.72 4.98
C LEU A 218 8.39 -8.14 6.12
N SER A 219 7.14 -7.67 6.12
CA SER A 219 6.17 -8.03 7.16
C SER A 219 5.82 -9.53 7.18
N ALA A 220 5.93 -10.21 6.04
CA ALA A 220 5.80 -11.66 6.00
C ALA A 220 6.99 -12.35 6.69
N LEU A 221 8.22 -11.87 6.46
CA LEU A 221 9.41 -12.37 7.16
C LEU A 221 9.36 -12.09 8.66
N GLU A 222 8.89 -10.91 9.07
CA GLU A 222 8.68 -10.54 10.49
C GLU A 222 7.70 -11.52 11.18
N ALA A 223 6.55 -11.78 10.57
CA ALA A 223 5.57 -12.73 11.10
C ALA A 223 6.11 -14.17 11.16
N MET A 224 6.82 -14.63 10.12
CA MET A 224 7.46 -15.96 10.12
C MET A 224 8.56 -16.06 11.18
N ALA A 225 9.34 -14.99 11.43
CA ALA A 225 10.37 -14.97 12.47
C ALA A 225 9.78 -15.09 13.89
N CYS A 226 8.57 -14.56 14.10
CA CYS A 226 7.78 -14.77 15.31
C CYS A 226 7.09 -16.15 15.39
N GLY A 227 7.29 -17.01 14.39
CA GLY A 227 6.72 -18.36 14.36
C GLY A 227 5.23 -18.42 14.08
N ARG A 228 4.69 -17.40 13.38
CA ARG A 228 3.28 -17.36 12.98
C ARG A 228 3.12 -18.01 11.61
N ALA A 229 1.99 -18.68 11.38
CA ALA A 229 1.64 -19.11 10.02
C ALA A 229 1.38 -17.86 9.16
N VAL A 230 1.75 -17.89 7.88
CA VAL A 230 1.60 -16.72 7.01
C VAL A 230 0.95 -17.10 5.69
N ILE A 231 -0.15 -16.41 5.36
CA ILE A 231 -0.67 -16.37 4.00
C ILE A 231 -0.11 -15.12 3.33
N VAL A 232 0.63 -15.35 2.24
CA VAL A 232 1.31 -14.29 1.51
C VAL A 232 0.32 -13.63 0.56
N CYS A 233 -0.15 -12.42 0.91
CA CYS A 233 -1.04 -11.61 0.10
C CYS A 233 -0.92 -10.13 0.42
N ASP A 234 -1.30 -9.29 -0.54
CA ASP A 234 -1.71 -7.89 -0.33
C ASP A 234 -2.67 -7.48 -1.44
N GLY A 235 -3.05 -6.20 -1.53
CA GLY A 235 -4.01 -5.72 -2.53
C GLY A 235 -3.57 -5.86 -3.99
N ARG A 236 -2.33 -6.30 -4.26
CA ARG A 236 -1.88 -6.65 -5.61
C ARG A 236 -2.24 -8.09 -5.99
N GLY A 237 -2.44 -8.99 -5.01
CA GLY A 237 -2.79 -10.38 -5.26
C GLY A 237 -2.54 -11.33 -4.10
N LEU A 238 -2.85 -12.60 -4.33
CA LEU A 238 -2.62 -13.73 -3.44
C LEU A 238 -1.51 -14.64 -3.99
N ALA A 239 -0.55 -15.02 -3.14
CA ALA A 239 0.36 -16.13 -3.44
C ALA A 239 -0.17 -17.42 -2.82
N GLY A 240 -0.36 -17.42 -1.50
CA GLY A 240 -0.91 -18.54 -0.73
C GLY A 240 -0.21 -18.76 0.61
N MET A 241 -0.47 -19.89 1.26
CA MET A 241 0.19 -20.27 2.51
C MET A 241 1.70 -20.46 2.30
N ALA A 242 2.51 -19.76 3.08
CA ALA A 242 3.95 -19.97 3.13
C ALA A 242 4.25 -21.30 3.82
N ARG A 243 4.99 -22.16 3.12
CA ARG A 243 5.25 -23.54 3.53
C ARG A 243 6.71 -23.90 3.32
N SER A 244 7.18 -24.95 3.99
CA SER A 244 8.58 -25.38 3.87
C SER A 244 8.96 -25.79 2.45
N ASP A 245 8.01 -26.32 1.68
CA ASP A 245 8.16 -26.76 0.28
C ASP A 245 8.34 -25.60 -0.71
N ASN A 246 7.67 -24.46 -0.48
CA ASN A 246 7.70 -23.29 -1.36
C ASN A 246 8.71 -22.22 -0.93
N TRP A 247 9.29 -22.35 0.28
CA TRP A 247 10.23 -21.41 0.87
C TRP A 247 11.32 -20.97 -0.11
N GLY A 248 12.05 -21.90 -0.72
CA GLY A 248 13.21 -21.56 -1.57
C GLY A 248 12.82 -20.68 -2.76
N ALA A 249 11.71 -21.00 -3.41
CA ALA A 249 11.20 -20.28 -4.57
C ALA A 249 10.62 -18.90 -4.20
N TRP A 250 9.99 -18.77 -3.03
CA TRP A 250 9.36 -17.52 -2.60
C TRP A 250 10.33 -16.57 -1.90
N ARG A 251 11.32 -17.11 -1.17
CA ARG A 251 12.39 -16.36 -0.51
C ARG A 251 13.19 -15.53 -1.50
N ARG A 252 13.54 -16.12 -2.66
CA ARG A 252 14.21 -15.46 -3.79
C ARG A 252 13.39 -14.33 -4.42
N ARG A 253 12.08 -14.34 -4.23
CA ARG A 253 11.12 -13.32 -4.69
C ARG A 253 10.58 -12.47 -3.53
N ASN A 254 11.27 -12.52 -2.38
CA ASN A 254 10.99 -11.77 -1.16
C ASN A 254 9.54 -11.88 -0.68
N PHE A 255 8.82 -12.97 -0.99
CA PHE A 255 7.39 -13.09 -0.69
C PHE A 255 6.59 -11.85 -1.17
N GLY A 256 7.03 -11.25 -2.28
CA GLY A 256 6.60 -9.96 -2.78
C GLY A 256 5.93 -10.05 -4.15
N LEU A 257 5.99 -8.95 -4.90
CA LEU A 257 5.22 -8.70 -6.12
C LEU A 257 5.08 -9.91 -7.05
N ARG A 258 6.21 -10.59 -7.36
CA ARG A 258 6.24 -11.68 -8.35
C ARG A 258 5.44 -12.92 -7.96
N VAL A 259 5.27 -13.19 -6.66
CA VAL A 259 4.51 -14.37 -6.20
C VAL A 259 3.01 -14.09 -6.07
N LEU A 260 2.59 -12.83 -6.05
CA LEU A 260 1.20 -12.39 -5.85
C LEU A 260 0.38 -12.50 -7.16
N GLN A 261 0.28 -13.70 -7.72
CA GLN A 261 -0.28 -13.92 -9.07
C GLN A 261 -1.77 -14.26 -9.09
N ARG A 262 -2.32 -14.74 -7.97
CA ARG A 262 -3.73 -15.17 -7.91
C ARG A 262 -4.64 -14.01 -7.51
N ARG A 263 -5.90 -14.08 -7.96
CA ARG A 263 -6.95 -13.13 -7.58
C ARG A 263 -7.31 -13.27 -6.09
N LEU A 264 -7.69 -12.16 -5.49
CA LEU A 264 -8.13 -12.05 -4.10
C LEU A 264 -9.62 -12.40 -3.99
N LEU A 265 -9.93 -13.69 -3.96
CA LEU A 265 -11.29 -14.19 -3.76
C LEU A 265 -11.43 -14.78 -2.35
N PRO A 266 -12.57 -14.58 -1.65
CA PRO A 266 -12.80 -15.19 -0.33
C PRO A 266 -12.53 -16.70 -0.32
N GLU A 267 -12.99 -17.42 -1.35
CA GLU A 267 -12.86 -18.88 -1.47
C GLU A 267 -11.40 -19.31 -1.69
N ALA A 268 -10.62 -18.48 -2.41
CA ALA A 268 -9.21 -18.75 -2.63
C ALA A 268 -8.39 -18.57 -1.34
N ILE A 269 -8.70 -17.54 -0.54
CA ILE A 269 -8.04 -17.30 0.75
C ILE A 269 -8.44 -18.37 1.76
N ALA A 270 -9.73 -18.68 1.82
CA ALA A 270 -10.31 -19.78 2.56
C ALA A 270 -9.58 -21.11 2.34
N ALA A 271 -9.35 -21.49 1.07
CA ALA A 271 -8.61 -22.70 0.73
C ALA A 271 -7.15 -22.67 1.23
N GLU A 272 -6.51 -21.50 1.32
CA GLU A 272 -5.16 -21.39 1.88
C GLU A 272 -5.16 -21.47 3.41
N ILE A 273 -6.20 -20.95 4.08
CA ILE A 273 -6.37 -21.15 5.53
C ILE A 273 -6.53 -22.63 5.84
N ASP A 274 -7.24 -23.39 5.01
CA ASP A 274 -7.43 -24.84 5.20
C ASP A 274 -6.13 -25.64 5.05
N ARG A 275 -5.10 -25.04 4.43
CA ARG A 275 -3.74 -25.61 4.33
C ARG A 275 -2.85 -25.29 5.52
N TYR A 276 -3.37 -24.62 6.54
CA TYR A 276 -2.66 -24.31 7.78
C TYR A 276 -2.11 -25.59 8.43
N ASP A 277 -0.84 -25.52 8.84
CA ASP A 277 -0.13 -26.60 9.51
C ASP A 277 0.85 -25.98 10.51
N ALA A 278 0.62 -26.24 11.80
CA ALA A 278 1.44 -25.67 12.88
C ALA A 278 2.89 -26.17 12.87
N ALA A 279 3.13 -27.42 12.46
CA ALA A 279 4.47 -27.99 12.39
C ALA A 279 5.24 -27.42 11.20
N ASP A 280 4.58 -27.27 10.05
CA ASP A 280 5.18 -26.66 8.87
C ASP A 280 5.48 -25.16 9.09
N ALA A 281 4.59 -24.43 9.77
CA ALA A 281 4.83 -23.05 10.17
C ALA A 281 6.04 -22.91 11.12
N ALA A 282 6.23 -23.85 12.04
CA ALA A 282 7.42 -23.91 12.89
C ALA A 282 8.71 -24.15 12.08
N GLU A 283 8.65 -25.01 11.05
CA GLU A 283 9.76 -25.23 10.12
C GLU A 283 10.07 -23.97 9.29
N VAL A 284 9.05 -23.30 8.75
CA VAL A 284 9.21 -22.00 8.05
C VAL A 284 9.86 -20.96 8.97
N SER A 285 9.46 -20.91 10.24
CA SER A 285 10.08 -20.03 11.23
C SER A 285 11.55 -20.35 11.47
N ARG A 286 11.88 -21.63 11.66
CA ARG A 286 13.27 -22.10 11.82
C ARG A 286 14.12 -21.68 10.62
N ARG A 287 13.62 -21.89 9.40
CA ARG A 287 14.29 -21.46 8.17
C ARG A 287 14.43 -19.95 8.07
N THR A 288 13.39 -19.19 8.43
CA THR A 288 13.42 -17.72 8.43
C THR A 288 14.52 -17.20 9.35
N ARG A 289 14.58 -17.71 10.58
CA ARG A 289 15.61 -17.31 11.56
C ARG A 289 17.02 -17.74 11.13
N GLN A 290 17.16 -18.87 10.45
CA GLN A 290 18.45 -19.36 9.96
C GLN A 290 18.93 -18.67 8.68
N GLU A 291 18.04 -18.36 7.74
CA GLU A 291 18.38 -17.95 6.37
C GLU A 291 18.13 -16.45 6.11
N ALA A 292 17.32 -15.77 6.94
CA ALA A 292 16.95 -14.36 6.76
C ALA A 292 17.31 -13.48 7.98
N SER A 293 18.25 -13.90 8.82
CA SER A 293 18.70 -13.12 9.99
C SER A 293 19.45 -11.84 9.60
N MET A 294 19.18 -10.74 10.31
CA MET A 294 19.88 -9.46 10.16
C MET A 294 21.39 -9.56 10.39
N SER A 295 21.86 -10.44 11.28
CA SER A 295 23.29 -10.65 11.51
C SER A 295 24.02 -11.14 10.26
N LYS A 296 23.54 -12.23 9.64
CA LYS A 296 24.09 -12.75 8.37
C LYS A 296 24.00 -11.74 7.24
N TRP A 297 22.90 -10.98 7.18
CA TRP A 297 22.75 -9.92 6.20
C TRP A 297 23.79 -8.83 6.38
N LEU A 298 24.04 -8.41 7.63
CA LEU A 298 25.03 -7.41 7.97
C LEU A 298 26.44 -7.89 7.60
N ASP A 299 26.79 -9.14 7.91
CA ASP A 299 28.09 -9.71 7.54
C ASP A 299 28.32 -9.67 6.02
N ALA A 300 27.31 -10.06 5.23
CA ALA A 300 27.37 -9.99 3.78
C ALA A 300 27.46 -8.53 3.27
N CYS A 301 26.69 -7.62 3.86
CA CYS A 301 26.69 -6.21 3.53
C CYS A 301 28.05 -5.55 3.84
N LEU A 302 28.66 -5.85 5.00
CA LEU A 302 29.98 -5.38 5.38
C LEU A 302 31.09 -5.94 4.46
N SER A 303 30.95 -7.18 3.99
CA SER A 303 31.86 -7.71 2.95
C SER A 303 31.77 -6.89 1.67
N LEU A 304 30.55 -6.61 1.20
CA LEU A 304 30.34 -5.77 0.02
C LEU A 304 30.87 -4.34 0.22
N TYR A 305 30.73 -3.78 1.42
CA TYR A 305 31.31 -2.48 1.76
C TYR A 305 32.83 -2.51 1.69
N GLY A 306 33.46 -3.51 2.29
CA GLY A 306 34.92 -3.68 2.26
C GLY A 306 35.46 -3.82 0.82
N GLU A 307 34.79 -4.62 0.00
CA GLU A 307 35.13 -4.78 -1.42
C GLU A 307 35.01 -3.46 -2.18
N ALA A 308 33.89 -2.74 -2.01
CA ALA A 308 33.65 -1.45 -2.65
C ALA A 308 34.73 -0.43 -2.27
N ILE A 309 35.03 -0.29 -0.98
CA ILE A 309 36.04 0.64 -0.46
C ILE A 309 37.42 0.29 -1.02
N SER A 310 37.80 -1.00 -0.99
CA SER A 310 39.10 -1.45 -1.48
C SER A 310 39.27 -1.19 -2.97
N GLN A 311 38.27 -1.52 -3.78
CA GLN A 311 38.34 -1.33 -5.23
C GLN A 311 38.28 0.15 -5.62
N TYR A 312 37.44 0.94 -4.94
CA TYR A 312 37.34 2.38 -5.19
C TYR A 312 38.65 3.11 -4.86
N ARG A 313 39.34 2.71 -3.79
CA ARG A 313 40.67 3.26 -3.45
C ARG A 313 41.74 2.85 -4.45
N ALA A 314 41.67 1.63 -4.99
CA ALA A 314 42.62 1.13 -5.97
C ALA A 314 42.45 1.79 -7.36
N ALA A 315 41.21 2.10 -7.75
CA ALA A 315 40.88 2.69 -9.05
C ALA A 315 39.75 3.72 -8.90
N PRO A 316 40.02 4.91 -8.33
CA PRO A 316 39.00 5.93 -8.18
C PRO A 316 38.56 6.45 -9.56
N PRO A 317 37.26 6.73 -9.78
CA PRO A 317 36.79 7.33 -11.02
C PRO A 317 37.46 8.68 -11.28
N VAL A 318 37.77 8.97 -12.53
CA VAL A 318 38.38 10.25 -12.89
C VAL A 318 37.37 11.37 -12.66
N ARG A 319 37.83 12.52 -12.16
CA ARG A 319 36.96 13.68 -11.85
C ARG A 319 36.05 14.09 -13.01
N HIS A 320 36.51 13.94 -14.25
CA HIS A 320 35.68 14.18 -15.43
C HIS A 320 34.47 13.24 -15.51
N GLU A 321 34.65 11.95 -15.28
CA GLU A 321 33.58 10.95 -15.32
C GLU A 321 32.58 11.13 -14.17
N LEU A 322 33.09 11.46 -12.97
CA LEU A 322 32.25 11.83 -11.83
C LEU A 322 31.35 13.02 -12.20
N ASN A 323 31.94 14.12 -12.66
CA ASN A 323 31.21 15.31 -13.04
C ASN A 323 30.24 15.06 -14.20
N LEU A 324 30.65 14.30 -15.22
CA LEU A 324 29.81 14.00 -16.39
C LEU A 324 28.61 13.14 -16.02
N SER A 325 28.81 12.10 -15.21
CA SER A 325 27.73 11.23 -14.76
C SER A 325 26.74 11.98 -13.85
N LEU A 326 27.24 12.85 -12.97
CA LEU A 326 26.41 13.75 -12.17
C LEU A 326 25.65 14.76 -13.04
N ALA A 327 26.30 15.39 -14.01
CA ALA A 327 25.65 16.33 -14.94
C ALA A 327 24.54 15.64 -15.75
N ARG A 328 24.78 14.41 -16.24
CA ARG A 328 23.75 13.59 -16.90
C ARG A 328 22.60 13.26 -15.97
N HIS A 329 22.89 12.89 -14.73
CA HIS A 329 21.86 12.66 -13.72
C HIS A 329 21.00 13.92 -13.53
N MET A 330 21.63 15.07 -13.25
CA MET A 330 20.93 16.34 -13.11
C MET A 330 20.13 16.67 -14.37
N GLN A 331 20.67 16.42 -15.57
CA GLN A 331 19.97 16.64 -16.84
C GLN A 331 18.76 15.71 -17.00
N THR A 332 18.85 14.44 -16.63
CA THR A 332 17.72 13.49 -16.64
C THR A 332 16.64 13.95 -15.67
N TRP A 333 17.05 14.47 -14.51
CA TRP A 333 16.18 14.91 -13.43
C TRP A 333 16.05 16.45 -13.35
N LEU A 334 16.19 17.17 -14.47
CA LEU A 334 15.93 18.61 -14.55
C LEU A 334 14.49 18.83 -15.05
N PRO A 335 13.63 19.60 -14.36
CA PRO A 335 12.31 19.96 -14.88
C PRO A 335 12.42 20.53 -16.31
N LYS A 336 11.72 19.92 -17.27
CA LYS A 336 11.73 20.32 -18.69
C LYS A 336 10.30 20.42 -19.23
N PRO A 337 10.00 21.36 -20.13
CA PRO A 337 8.79 21.31 -20.94
C PRO A 337 8.81 20.03 -21.79
N GLY A 338 7.76 19.20 -21.73
CA GLY A 338 7.73 17.91 -22.44
C GLY A 338 7.11 16.79 -21.62
N PRO A 339 7.49 15.50 -21.85
CA PRO A 339 6.75 14.35 -21.32
C PRO A 339 6.53 14.43 -19.82
N ILE A 340 5.31 14.07 -19.41
CA ILE A 340 4.87 14.04 -18.01
C ILE A 340 5.84 13.18 -17.22
N TRP A 341 6.53 13.77 -16.25
CA TRP A 341 7.42 13.03 -15.37
C TRP A 341 6.64 12.01 -14.54
N PRO A 342 7.27 10.91 -14.10
CA PRO A 342 6.57 9.92 -13.30
C PRO A 342 5.90 10.50 -12.04
N TRP A 343 6.51 11.46 -11.34
CA TRP A 343 5.87 12.14 -10.20
C TRP A 343 4.73 13.07 -10.62
N MET A 344 4.80 13.67 -11.82
CA MET A 344 3.71 14.50 -12.36
C MET A 344 2.52 13.63 -12.72
N LYS A 345 2.77 12.47 -13.33
CA LYS A 345 1.76 11.46 -13.64
C LYS A 345 1.15 10.91 -12.36
N GLU A 346 1.98 10.54 -11.39
CA GLU A 346 1.53 10.10 -10.08
C GLU A 346 0.71 11.19 -9.38
N ARG A 347 1.16 12.45 -9.41
CA ARG A 347 0.40 13.59 -8.89
C ARG A 347 -0.92 13.76 -9.62
N GLU A 348 -0.96 13.65 -10.93
CA GLU A 348 -2.18 13.76 -11.74
C GLU A 348 -3.14 12.59 -11.49
N ASP A 349 -2.62 11.37 -11.37
CA ASP A 349 -3.38 10.17 -10.98
C ASP A 349 -3.93 10.32 -9.56
N LEU A 350 -3.13 10.82 -8.62
CA LEU A 350 -3.54 11.09 -7.25
C LEU A 350 -4.54 12.24 -7.17
N LEU A 351 -4.39 13.30 -7.96
CA LEU A 351 -5.36 14.40 -8.06
C LEU A 351 -6.65 13.93 -8.71
N THR A 352 -6.57 13.05 -9.70
CA THR A 352 -7.74 12.42 -10.33
C THR A 352 -8.43 11.50 -9.32
N ARG A 353 -7.67 10.73 -8.54
CA ARG A 353 -8.21 9.92 -7.44
C ARG A 353 -8.78 10.78 -6.32
N LEU A 354 -8.15 11.91 -5.99
CA LEU A 354 -8.61 12.86 -4.97
C LEU A 354 -9.87 13.59 -5.45
N ALA A 355 -9.93 14.00 -6.71
CA ALA A 355 -11.15 14.52 -7.33
C ALA A 355 -12.28 13.46 -7.35
N ARG A 356 -11.92 12.17 -7.29
CA ARG A 356 -12.84 11.04 -7.10
C ARG A 356 -13.04 10.62 -5.63
N LEU A 357 -12.30 11.19 -4.68
CA LEU A 357 -12.42 11.00 -3.23
C LEU A 357 -13.00 12.29 -2.62
N PRO A 358 -14.29 12.35 -2.30
CA PRO A 358 -14.89 13.61 -1.86
C PRO A 358 -14.27 14.19 -0.60
N ALA A 359 -14.24 15.52 -0.58
CA ALA A 359 -14.17 16.36 0.61
C ALA A 359 -15.08 15.84 1.73
N GLU A 360 -14.84 16.26 2.98
CA GLU A 360 -15.73 15.88 4.08
C GLU A 360 -17.17 16.27 3.75
N LEU A 361 -18.03 15.25 3.55
CA LEU A 361 -19.47 15.46 3.33
C LEU A 361 -20.06 16.13 4.57
N GLU A 362 -20.85 17.17 4.35
CA GLU A 362 -21.71 17.76 5.35
C GLU A 362 -22.76 16.74 5.82
N PRO A 363 -23.01 16.61 7.12
CA PRO A 363 -23.94 15.61 7.63
C PRO A 363 -25.39 15.91 7.24
N VAL A 364 -26.10 14.91 6.73
CA VAL A 364 -27.55 14.92 6.48
C VAL A 364 -28.28 14.79 7.80
N LYS A 365 -29.24 15.68 8.06
CA LYS A 365 -30.03 15.68 9.31
C LYS A 365 -31.41 15.07 9.09
N ALA A 366 -31.93 14.42 10.13
CA ALA A 366 -33.29 13.87 10.12
C ALA A 366 -34.33 15.00 9.95
N GLY A 367 -35.22 14.84 8.97
CA GLY A 367 -36.24 15.80 8.56
C GLY A 367 -35.75 16.98 7.70
N GLU A 368 -34.49 16.98 7.26
CA GLU A 368 -33.96 17.92 6.28
C GLU A 368 -33.71 17.15 4.96
N PRO A 369 -34.54 17.32 3.92
CA PRO A 369 -34.35 16.63 2.66
C PRO A 369 -33.13 17.16 1.89
N VAL A 370 -32.35 16.25 1.31
CA VAL A 370 -31.27 16.56 0.37
C VAL A 370 -31.82 16.46 -1.04
N SER A 371 -31.88 17.59 -1.73
CA SER A 371 -32.21 17.66 -3.16
C SER A 371 -31.00 17.22 -3.99
N LEU A 372 -31.23 16.45 -5.05
CA LEU A 372 -30.21 16.03 -6.02
C LEU A 372 -30.21 16.93 -7.27
N ALA A 373 -30.83 18.11 -7.21
CA ALA A 373 -30.77 19.08 -8.29
C ALA A 373 -29.46 19.87 -8.26
N LEU A 374 -28.91 20.18 -9.43
CA LEU A 374 -27.62 20.87 -9.58
C LEU A 374 -27.53 22.20 -8.80
N ALA A 375 -28.64 22.93 -8.68
CA ALA A 375 -28.68 24.21 -7.98
C ALA A 375 -28.51 24.10 -6.45
N ASP A 376 -28.71 22.90 -5.89
CA ASP A 376 -28.67 22.63 -4.45
C ASP A 376 -27.32 22.02 -4.00
N GLU A 377 -26.34 21.93 -4.91
CA GLU A 377 -24.97 21.44 -4.64
C GLU A 377 -24.94 20.10 -3.86
N PRO A 378 -25.62 19.04 -4.33
CA PRO A 378 -25.76 17.77 -3.61
C PRO A 378 -24.44 17.11 -3.23
N GLU A 379 -23.37 17.36 -3.98
CA GLU A 379 -22.01 16.87 -3.72
C GLU A 379 -21.45 17.30 -2.35
N ARG A 380 -22.02 18.33 -1.73
CA ARG A 380 -21.70 18.73 -0.34
C ARG A 380 -22.18 17.70 0.66
N PHE A 381 -23.29 17.01 0.39
CA PHE A 381 -23.97 16.12 1.35
C PHE A 381 -23.83 14.64 1.01
N VAL A 382 -23.79 14.32 -0.29
CA VAL A 382 -23.83 12.94 -0.77
C VAL A 382 -22.74 12.66 -1.79
N ARG A 383 -22.30 11.41 -1.83
CA ARG A 383 -21.41 10.87 -2.84
C ARG A 383 -22.16 9.86 -3.69
N LEU A 384 -22.09 10.05 -5.01
CA LEU A 384 -22.81 9.24 -5.98
C LEU A 384 -21.81 8.36 -6.75
N THR A 385 -22.07 7.05 -6.80
CA THR A 385 -21.33 6.08 -7.63
C THR A 385 -22.34 5.32 -8.50
N GLY A 386 -22.03 5.09 -9.78
CA GLY A 386 -22.99 4.47 -10.71
C GLY A 386 -24.14 5.40 -11.12
N PHE A 387 -23.87 6.72 -11.07
CA PHE A 387 -24.76 7.78 -11.52
C PHE A 387 -24.05 8.61 -12.59
N GLY A 388 -24.83 9.22 -13.49
CA GLY A 388 -24.33 10.21 -14.45
C GLY A 388 -24.06 11.58 -13.82
N ALA A 389 -23.93 12.60 -14.67
CA ALA A 389 -23.82 13.98 -14.19
C ALA A 389 -25.13 14.44 -13.52
N VAL A 390 -25.00 15.25 -12.46
CA VAL A 390 -26.14 15.90 -11.79
C VAL A 390 -26.76 16.93 -12.74
N GLU A 391 -28.08 16.87 -12.88
CA GLU A 391 -28.88 17.70 -13.78
C GLU A 391 -29.71 18.72 -12.97
N THR A 392 -30.40 19.63 -13.65
CA THR A 392 -31.18 20.71 -13.00
C THR A 392 -32.32 20.22 -12.10
N TRP A 393 -32.65 18.93 -12.14
CA TRP A 393 -33.80 18.34 -11.49
C TRP A 393 -33.48 17.15 -10.56
N GLY A 394 -32.29 16.55 -10.71
CA GLY A 394 -31.93 15.25 -10.14
C GLY A 394 -30.74 14.62 -10.87
N VAL A 395 -30.53 13.31 -10.69
CA VAL A 395 -29.43 12.57 -11.30
C VAL A 395 -29.88 11.18 -11.75
N TRP A 396 -29.52 10.79 -12.98
CA TRP A 396 -29.78 9.45 -13.49
C TRP A 396 -28.76 8.42 -13.01
N THR A 397 -29.22 7.21 -12.71
CA THR A 397 -28.36 6.01 -12.64
C THR A 397 -27.76 5.69 -14.01
N ASP A 398 -26.56 5.11 -14.02
CA ASP A 398 -25.86 4.66 -15.22
C ASP A 398 -25.31 3.24 -14.99
N GLY A 399 -26.06 2.25 -15.48
CA GLY A 399 -25.77 0.82 -15.30
C GLY A 399 -26.61 0.13 -14.22
N GLU A 400 -26.32 -1.15 -13.96
CA GLU A 400 -27.13 -2.01 -13.08
C GLU A 400 -26.96 -1.71 -11.59
N LEU A 401 -25.92 -0.98 -11.20
CA LEU A 401 -25.59 -0.71 -9.80
C LEU A 401 -25.34 0.77 -9.60
N ALA A 402 -26.03 1.34 -8.63
CA ALA A 402 -25.82 2.71 -8.19
C ALA A 402 -25.76 2.77 -6.66
N MET A 403 -24.97 3.69 -6.12
CA MET A 403 -24.72 3.79 -4.69
C MET A 403 -24.63 5.25 -4.26
N VAL A 404 -25.33 5.59 -3.19
CA VAL A 404 -25.27 6.90 -2.54
C VAL A 404 -24.66 6.74 -1.15
N GLU A 405 -23.57 7.46 -0.88
CA GLU A 405 -22.95 7.51 0.44
C GLU A 405 -23.16 8.88 1.08
N PHE A 406 -23.52 8.94 2.36
CA PHE A 406 -23.62 10.20 3.10
C PHE A 406 -23.36 10.00 4.60
N LYS A 407 -23.15 11.09 5.34
CA LYS A 407 -23.01 11.08 6.79
C LYS A 407 -24.31 11.48 7.45
N ILE A 408 -24.65 10.88 8.60
CA ILE A 408 -25.80 11.29 9.41
C ILE A 408 -25.33 12.29 10.48
N GLY A 409 -26.06 13.40 10.61
CA GLY A 409 -25.81 14.43 11.62
C GLY A 409 -26.05 13.95 13.05
N TRP A 410 -25.46 14.65 14.02
CA TRP A 410 -25.72 14.39 15.43
C TRP A 410 -27.16 14.78 15.79
N GLY A 411 -27.92 13.86 16.38
CA GLY A 411 -29.32 14.06 16.73
C GLY A 411 -30.03 12.75 17.05
N PRO A 412 -31.38 12.75 17.14
CA PRO A 412 -32.18 11.53 17.22
C PRO A 412 -31.88 10.61 16.04
N ALA A 413 -31.76 9.31 16.30
CA ALA A 413 -31.50 8.32 15.26
C ALA A 413 -32.69 8.27 14.28
N PRO A 414 -32.46 8.36 12.95
CA PRO A 414 -33.54 8.41 11.99
C PRO A 414 -34.30 7.09 11.94
N THR A 415 -35.61 7.16 11.73
CA THR A 415 -36.52 6.00 11.75
C THR A 415 -36.82 5.44 10.37
N SER A 416 -36.75 6.27 9.32
CA SER A 416 -36.98 5.88 7.93
C SER A 416 -36.01 6.54 6.95
N LEU A 417 -35.89 5.96 5.76
CA LEU A 417 -35.24 6.56 4.60
C LEU A 417 -36.29 6.69 3.49
N ARG A 418 -36.42 7.89 2.93
CA ARG A 418 -37.28 8.19 1.78
C ARG A 418 -36.44 8.60 0.58
N LEU A 419 -36.63 7.92 -0.54
CA LEU A 419 -36.03 8.27 -1.84
C LEU A 419 -37.12 8.69 -2.80
N VAL A 420 -36.95 9.82 -3.50
CA VAL A 420 -37.86 10.22 -4.59
C VAL A 420 -37.23 9.79 -5.91
N LEU A 421 -37.86 8.82 -6.58
CA LEU A 421 -37.30 8.16 -7.76
C LEU A 421 -38.20 8.31 -8.98
N GLU A 422 -37.58 8.43 -10.15
CA GLU A 422 -38.23 8.60 -11.45
C GLU A 422 -37.72 7.51 -12.42
N PRO A 423 -38.54 6.56 -12.88
CA PRO A 423 -38.05 5.50 -13.77
C PRO A 423 -37.84 5.99 -15.21
N PHE A 424 -36.84 5.43 -15.88
CA PHE A 424 -36.68 5.60 -17.32
C PHE A 424 -37.60 4.62 -18.06
N LEU A 425 -38.69 5.14 -18.63
CA LEU A 425 -39.71 4.37 -19.34
C LEU A 425 -39.66 4.67 -20.85
N HIS A 426 -40.01 3.68 -21.67
CA HIS A 426 -40.05 3.80 -23.12
C HIS A 426 -41.07 2.83 -23.73
N GLU A 427 -41.30 2.88 -25.04
CA GLU A 427 -42.35 2.11 -25.74
C GLU A 427 -42.36 0.60 -25.41
N HIS A 428 -41.18 -0.01 -25.32
CA HIS A 428 -41.04 -1.44 -24.98
C HIS A 428 -40.87 -1.76 -23.49
N ARG A 429 -41.03 -0.77 -22.61
CA ARG A 429 -40.85 -0.94 -21.15
C ARG A 429 -41.64 0.11 -20.38
N SER A 430 -42.77 -0.31 -19.84
CA SER A 430 -43.62 0.51 -18.98
C SER A 430 -43.21 0.50 -17.51
N GLU A 431 -42.26 -0.35 -17.11
CA GLU A 431 -41.87 -0.52 -15.71
C GLU A 431 -40.37 -0.84 -15.53
N VAL A 432 -39.76 -0.26 -14.50
CA VAL A 432 -38.38 -0.57 -14.06
C VAL A 432 -38.42 -1.24 -12.70
N ALA A 433 -37.74 -2.38 -12.55
CA ALA A 433 -37.58 -3.04 -11.26
C ALA A 433 -36.21 -2.73 -10.68
N ALA A 434 -36.16 -2.52 -9.37
CA ALA A 434 -34.92 -2.34 -8.64
C ALA A 434 -34.97 -2.98 -7.25
N GLU A 435 -33.80 -3.26 -6.70
CA GLU A 435 -33.63 -3.67 -5.31
C GLU A 435 -32.85 -2.62 -4.53
N LEU A 436 -33.28 -2.40 -3.29
CA LEU A 436 -32.66 -1.48 -2.36
C LEU A 436 -31.77 -2.23 -1.38
N PHE A 437 -30.58 -1.68 -1.17
CA PHE A 437 -29.62 -2.13 -0.17
C PHE A 437 -29.29 -0.97 0.76
N ILE A 438 -29.15 -1.24 2.05
CA ILE A 438 -28.68 -0.26 3.03
C ILE A 438 -27.50 -0.88 3.77
N ASN A 439 -26.35 -0.19 3.74
CA ASN A 439 -25.08 -0.64 4.32
C ASN A 439 -24.71 -2.09 3.91
N GLY A 440 -24.98 -2.43 2.65
CA GLY A 440 -24.70 -3.76 2.07
C GLY A 440 -25.77 -4.83 2.34
N MET A 441 -26.76 -4.56 3.21
CA MET A 441 -27.86 -5.47 3.46
C MET A 441 -29.02 -5.23 2.49
N ARG A 442 -29.55 -6.30 1.88
CA ARG A 442 -30.72 -6.22 1.00
C ARG A 442 -31.97 -5.92 1.82
N ILE A 443 -32.70 -4.85 1.46
CA ILE A 443 -33.93 -4.42 2.14
C ILE A 443 -35.14 -5.02 1.42
N GLU A 444 -35.44 -4.55 0.21
CA GLU A 444 -36.57 -5.04 -0.57
C GLU A 444 -36.41 -4.78 -2.07
N ARG A 445 -37.30 -5.38 -2.88
CA ARG A 445 -37.42 -5.17 -4.32
C ARG A 445 -38.70 -4.39 -4.62
N ARG A 446 -38.64 -3.41 -5.52
CA ARG A 446 -39.80 -2.61 -5.93
C ARG A 446 -39.84 -2.40 -7.44
N ILE A 447 -41.04 -2.20 -7.98
CA ILE A 447 -41.32 -1.95 -9.39
C ILE A 447 -41.85 -0.52 -9.55
N PHE A 448 -41.39 0.18 -10.58
CA PHE A 448 -41.64 1.59 -10.85
C PHE A 448 -42.28 1.76 -12.23
N GLY A 449 -43.57 2.08 -12.27
CA GLY A 449 -44.29 2.47 -13.50
C GLY A 449 -44.44 3.99 -13.69
N GLY A 450 -43.89 4.78 -12.77
CA GLY A 450 -43.92 6.23 -12.78
C GLY A 450 -43.13 6.79 -11.59
N ARG A 451 -43.02 8.12 -11.51
CA ARG A 451 -42.34 8.78 -10.39
C ARG A 451 -43.06 8.46 -9.08
N GLN A 452 -42.32 8.01 -8.08
CA GLN A 452 -42.87 7.64 -6.77
C GLN A 452 -41.82 7.70 -5.66
N ASP A 453 -42.31 7.74 -4.43
CA ASP A 453 -41.48 7.69 -3.23
C ASP A 453 -41.20 6.23 -2.85
N TRP A 454 -39.95 5.95 -2.50
CA TRP A 454 -39.51 4.70 -1.91
C TRP A 454 -39.12 4.96 -0.46
N GLU A 455 -40.08 4.74 0.45
CA GLU A 455 -39.86 4.83 1.89
C GLU A 455 -39.68 3.44 2.52
N VAL A 456 -38.66 3.31 3.35
CA VAL A 456 -38.35 2.09 4.12
C VAL A 456 -37.98 2.44 5.56
N ALA A 457 -38.35 1.57 6.50
CA ALA A 457 -37.94 1.70 7.90
C ALA A 457 -36.46 1.33 8.06
N LEU A 458 -35.75 2.08 8.91
CA LEU A 458 -34.35 1.81 9.24
C LEU A 458 -34.27 0.90 10.48
N SER A 459 -33.38 -0.09 10.43
CA SER A 459 -33.05 -0.89 11.61
C SER A 459 -32.29 -0.03 12.63
N SER A 460 -32.37 -0.36 13.91
CA SER A 460 -31.62 0.34 14.96
C SER A 460 -30.10 0.33 14.70
N GLU A 461 -29.58 -0.72 14.07
CA GLU A 461 -28.18 -0.83 13.68
C GLU A 461 -27.82 0.15 12.55
N ALA A 462 -28.65 0.26 11.52
CA ALA A 462 -28.45 1.20 10.43
C ALA A 462 -28.60 2.66 10.91
N ALA A 463 -29.53 2.92 11.82
CA ALA A 463 -29.79 4.26 12.37
C ALA A 463 -28.67 4.77 13.29
N LEU A 464 -27.85 3.88 13.87
CA LEU A 464 -26.68 4.23 14.67
C LEU A 464 -25.39 4.40 13.83
N ALA A 465 -25.42 3.99 12.55
CA ALA A 465 -24.28 4.14 11.66
C ALA A 465 -24.07 5.61 11.29
N ARG A 466 -22.84 6.12 11.47
CA ARG A 466 -22.49 7.51 11.11
C ARG A 466 -22.29 7.72 9.62
N ASN A 467 -21.90 6.66 8.92
CA ASN A 467 -21.78 6.62 7.48
C ASN A 467 -22.88 5.72 6.96
N PHE A 468 -23.61 6.21 5.97
CA PHE A 468 -24.77 5.55 5.43
C PHE A 468 -24.54 5.31 3.95
N THR A 469 -24.79 4.09 3.50
CA THR A 469 -24.64 3.67 2.10
C THR A 469 -25.95 3.10 1.60
N VAL A 470 -26.54 3.75 0.60
CA VAL A 470 -27.77 3.31 -0.07
C VAL A 470 -27.39 2.75 -1.43
N GLY A 471 -27.55 1.44 -1.61
CA GLY A 471 -27.33 0.76 -2.88
C GLY A 471 -28.63 0.53 -3.63
N LEU A 472 -28.61 0.70 -4.95
CA LEU A 472 -29.67 0.36 -5.89
C LEU A 472 -29.13 -0.66 -6.88
N ARG A 473 -29.83 -1.79 -7.03
CA ARG A 473 -29.60 -2.75 -8.12
C ARG A 473 -30.75 -2.65 -9.11
N ILE A 474 -30.50 -2.13 -10.29
CA ILE A 474 -31.47 -1.90 -11.34
C ILE A 474 -31.48 -3.08 -12.31
N GLU A 475 -32.66 -3.60 -12.60
CA GLU A 475 -32.81 -4.66 -13.60
C GLU A 475 -32.85 -4.07 -15.02
N ASN A 476 -31.96 -4.54 -15.90
CA ASN A 476 -31.96 -4.25 -17.34
C ASN A 476 -31.95 -2.76 -17.76
N PRO A 477 -31.11 -1.88 -17.19
CA PRO A 477 -31.08 -0.47 -17.61
C PRO A 477 -30.70 -0.33 -19.09
N ALA A 478 -31.25 0.68 -19.76
CA ALA A 478 -31.20 0.83 -21.21
C ALA A 478 -30.69 2.21 -21.62
N SER A 479 -29.96 2.28 -22.73
CA SER A 479 -29.46 3.53 -23.27
C SER A 479 -30.48 4.18 -24.22
N PRO A 480 -30.82 5.48 -24.03
CA PRO A 480 -31.61 6.23 -24.99
C PRO A 480 -31.04 6.19 -26.41
N GLN A 481 -29.71 6.23 -26.57
CA GLN A 481 -29.04 6.10 -27.87
C GLN A 481 -29.28 4.73 -28.51
N GLN A 482 -29.16 3.65 -27.75
CA GLN A 482 -29.44 2.30 -28.25
C GLN A 482 -30.90 2.12 -28.68
N LEU A 483 -31.81 2.91 -28.09
CA LEU A 483 -33.22 2.94 -28.42
C LEU A 483 -33.58 3.97 -29.50
N GLY A 484 -32.60 4.75 -30.00
CA GLY A 484 -32.83 5.78 -31.01
C GLY A 484 -33.58 7.03 -30.50
N LEU A 485 -33.64 7.24 -29.19
CA LEU A 485 -34.38 8.35 -28.56
C LEU A 485 -33.55 9.65 -28.45
N SER A 486 -32.24 9.54 -28.27
CA SER A 486 -31.32 10.69 -28.17
C SER A 486 -29.86 10.25 -28.40
N SER A 487 -28.89 11.16 -28.24
CA SER A 487 -27.46 10.84 -28.26
C SER A 487 -26.91 10.35 -26.90
N ASP A 488 -27.77 10.13 -25.91
CA ASP A 488 -27.37 9.75 -24.55
C ASP A 488 -26.99 8.26 -24.48
N GLU A 489 -25.71 7.99 -24.25
CA GLU A 489 -25.13 6.64 -24.20
C GLU A 489 -25.33 5.96 -22.83
N ARG A 490 -25.70 6.71 -21.79
CA ARG A 490 -25.86 6.19 -20.43
C ARG A 490 -26.95 5.13 -20.37
N ARG A 491 -26.73 4.09 -19.58
CA ARG A 491 -27.74 3.04 -19.37
C ARG A 491 -28.65 3.44 -18.22
N LEU A 492 -29.74 4.12 -18.55
CA LEU A 492 -30.67 4.71 -17.60
C LEU A 492 -31.61 3.66 -17.01
N GLY A 493 -31.88 3.81 -15.72
CA GLY A 493 -32.80 2.96 -14.96
C GLY A 493 -33.76 3.77 -14.10
N LEU A 494 -33.23 4.33 -13.02
CA LEU A 494 -33.93 5.23 -12.10
C LEU A 494 -33.19 6.57 -12.02
N GLY A 495 -33.95 7.65 -11.91
CA GLY A 495 -33.51 9.01 -11.65
C GLY A 495 -33.77 9.34 -10.18
N LEU A 496 -32.73 9.71 -9.45
CA LEU A 496 -32.82 10.10 -8.05
C LEU A 496 -32.96 11.61 -7.94
N ARG A 497 -34.00 12.04 -7.22
CA ARG A 497 -34.32 13.47 -7.06
C ARG A 497 -34.10 14.00 -5.67
N LEU A 498 -34.40 13.18 -4.66
CA LEU A 498 -34.37 13.61 -3.27
C LEU A 498 -34.10 12.42 -2.34
N ILE A 499 -33.36 12.69 -1.26
CA ILE A 499 -33.14 11.79 -0.14
C ILE A 499 -33.62 12.49 1.13
N GLU A 500 -34.38 11.80 1.98
CA GLU A 500 -34.77 12.31 3.29
C GLU A 500 -34.68 11.22 4.35
N LEU A 501 -34.19 11.58 5.53
CA LEU A 501 -34.21 10.75 6.72
C LEU A 501 -35.41 11.12 7.60
N GLY A 502 -36.25 10.15 7.96
CA GLY A 502 -37.38 10.34 8.88
C GLY A 502 -36.93 10.60 10.31
N LYS A 503 -37.79 11.27 11.10
CA LYS A 503 -37.55 11.57 12.52
C LYS A 503 -37.92 10.44 13.46
#